data_AF-A0A381F414-F1
#
_entry.id   AF-A0A381F414-F1
#
_cell.length_a   1.000
_cell.length_b   1.000
_cell.length_c   1.000
_cell.angle_alpha   90.00
_cell.angle_beta   90.00
_cell.angle_gamma   90.00
#
_symmetry.space_group_name_H-M   'P 1'
#
loop_
_entity.id
_entity.type
_entity.pdbx_description
1 polymer ?
#
loop_
_entity_poly.entity_id
_entity_poly.type
_entity_poly.pdbx_seq_one_letter_code
_entity_poly.pdbx_strand_id
1 'polypeptide(L)'
;MKKLILVSFLMCSFLNALELPQTSKYDKKITYAVFNAHQVFRIASANGYVSVVEFSKDERIINTATGFSQGWELTDKGNLLFIKPKAYTTKYIHSENPEEGNAISEIIVDPNPAEWKTNLIVTTNLNCMYLI
;
A
#
# COMPACT_ATOMS: atom_id res chain seq x y z
N MET A 1 28.25 21.84 -37.35
CA MET A 1 28.03 21.93 -35.88
C MET A 1 26.57 21.89 -35.43
N LYS A 2 25.56 22.10 -36.30
CA LYS A 2 24.14 22.03 -35.91
C LYS A 2 23.54 20.61 -35.89
N LYS A 3 24.16 19.65 -36.61
CA LYS A 3 23.68 18.24 -36.68
C LYS A 3 24.09 17.36 -35.49
N LEU A 4 25.05 17.80 -34.67
CA LEU A 4 25.50 17.05 -33.48
C LEU A 4 24.64 17.30 -32.23
N ILE A 5 23.84 18.36 -32.21
CA ILE A 5 22.98 18.70 -31.06
C ILE A 5 21.71 17.83 -31.04
N LEU A 6 21.27 17.31 -32.20
CA LEU A 6 20.01 16.57 -32.29
C LEU A 6 20.09 15.12 -31.76
N VAL A 7 21.30 14.55 -31.63
CA VAL A 7 21.48 13.17 -31.11
C VAL A 7 21.53 13.14 -29.58
N SER A 8 21.85 14.26 -28.93
CA SER A 8 21.96 14.34 -27.46
C SER A 8 20.61 14.31 -26.74
N PHE A 9 19.48 14.48 -27.44
CA PHE A 9 18.16 14.53 -26.82
C PHE A 9 17.47 13.16 -26.72
N LEU A 10 18.07 12.10 -27.28
CA LEU A 10 17.45 10.75 -27.30
C LEU A 10 17.85 9.86 -26.11
N MET A 11 18.66 10.37 -25.18
CA MET A 11 19.17 9.62 -24.02
C MET A 11 18.48 10.02 -22.71
N CYS A 12 17.25 10.51 -22.75
CA CYS A 12 16.42 10.61 -21.54
C CYS A 12 15.99 9.19 -21.13
N SER A 13 16.84 8.55 -20.33
CA SER A 13 16.56 7.24 -19.74
C SER A 13 15.30 7.32 -18.87
N PHE A 14 14.37 6.39 -19.09
CA PHE A 14 13.18 6.23 -18.25
C PHE A 14 13.60 5.83 -16.83
N LEU A 15 13.62 6.79 -15.90
CA LEU A 15 13.71 6.51 -14.47
C LEU A 15 12.37 5.95 -14.01
N ASN A 16 12.22 4.63 -14.08
CA ASN A 16 11.11 3.94 -13.42
C ASN A 16 11.44 3.85 -11.93
N ALA A 17 10.89 4.76 -11.12
CA ALA A 17 11.06 4.76 -9.66
C ALA A 17 10.27 3.64 -8.96
N LEU A 18 9.46 2.88 -9.71
CA LEU A 18 8.58 1.83 -9.19
C LEU A 18 9.09 0.46 -9.66
N GLU A 19 9.81 -0.24 -8.78
CA GLU A 19 10.19 -1.63 -9.00
C GLU A 19 9.00 -2.53 -8.64
N LEU A 20 8.50 -3.27 -9.63
CA LEU A 20 7.47 -4.27 -9.40
C LEU A 20 8.14 -5.55 -8.87
N PRO A 21 7.63 -6.12 -7.77
CA PRO A 21 8.21 -7.34 -7.23
C PRO A 21 8.12 -8.48 -8.26
N GLN A 22 9.19 -9.25 -8.36
CA GLN A 22 9.33 -10.36 -9.30
C GLN A 22 8.35 -11.48 -8.95
N THR A 23 7.53 -11.84 -9.92
CA THR A 23 6.51 -12.87 -9.74
C THR A 23 7.11 -14.27 -9.69
N SER A 24 6.63 -15.14 -8.80
CA SER A 24 7.01 -16.54 -8.73
C SER A 24 6.66 -17.28 -10.03
N LYS A 25 7.50 -18.24 -10.41
CA LYS A 25 7.25 -19.13 -11.56
C LYS A 25 6.02 -20.03 -11.36
N TYR A 26 5.68 -20.35 -10.10
CA TYR A 26 4.64 -21.33 -9.77
C TYR A 26 3.26 -20.71 -9.53
N ASP A 27 3.20 -19.56 -8.87
CA ASP A 27 1.94 -18.85 -8.60
C ASP A 27 2.15 -17.35 -8.72
N LYS A 28 1.34 -16.68 -9.55
CA LYS A 28 1.45 -15.25 -9.80
C LYS A 28 1.10 -14.36 -8.61
N LYS A 29 0.45 -14.92 -7.58
CA LYS A 29 0.11 -14.22 -6.34
C LYS A 29 1.29 -14.10 -5.38
N ILE A 30 2.35 -14.88 -5.60
CA ILE A 30 3.57 -14.82 -4.81
C ILE A 30 4.59 -13.97 -5.57
N THR A 31 5.07 -12.92 -4.92
CA THR A 31 6.04 -11.98 -5.51
C THR A 31 7.20 -11.74 -4.56
N TYR A 32 8.40 -11.58 -5.10
CA TYR A 32 9.62 -11.35 -4.34
C TYR A 32 10.23 -10.01 -4.73
N ALA A 33 10.73 -9.26 -3.75
CA ALA A 33 11.42 -8.00 -3.98
C ALA A 33 12.72 -7.99 -3.20
N VAL A 34 13.79 -7.48 -3.80
CA VAL A 34 15.02 -7.18 -3.06
C VAL A 34 14.83 -5.84 -2.40
N PHE A 35 15.09 -5.76 -1.09
CA PHE A 35 14.92 -4.52 -0.36
C PHE A 35 15.88 -3.43 -0.87
N ASN A 36 15.35 -2.22 -1.02
CA ASN A 36 16.10 -1.00 -1.31
C ASN A 36 15.45 0.16 -0.55
N ALA A 37 16.24 0.88 0.25
CA ALA A 37 15.76 1.97 1.10
C ALA A 37 15.18 3.17 0.31
N HIS A 38 15.47 3.27 -0.98
CA HIS A 38 14.98 4.34 -1.85
C HIS A 38 13.77 3.91 -2.71
N GLN A 39 13.17 2.76 -2.41
CA GLN A 39 12.05 2.21 -3.18
C GLN A 39 10.80 2.04 -2.33
N VAL A 40 9.67 2.04 -3.03
CA VAL A 40 8.34 1.79 -2.47
C VAL A 40 7.81 0.50 -3.08
N PHE A 41 7.28 -0.39 -2.25
CA PHE A 41 6.72 -1.66 -2.71
C PHE A 41 5.21 -1.62 -2.76
N ARG A 42 4.63 -2.03 -3.89
CA ARG A 42 3.19 -2.12 -4.03
C ARG A 42 2.68 -3.47 -3.52
N ILE A 43 1.69 -3.45 -2.63
CA ILE A 43 1.01 -4.65 -2.12
C ILE A 43 -0.42 -4.67 -2.63
N ALA A 44 -0.79 -5.73 -3.36
CA ALA A 44 -2.17 -5.95 -3.73
C ALA A 44 -2.92 -6.61 -2.56
N SER A 45 -4.07 -6.03 -2.20
CA SER A 45 -4.97 -6.56 -1.17
C SER A 45 -6.41 -6.34 -1.59
N ALA A 46 -7.30 -7.24 -1.17
CA ALA A 46 -8.73 -7.17 -1.49
C ALA A 46 -9.55 -7.59 -0.26
N ASN A 47 -10.77 -7.04 -0.13
CA ASN A 47 -11.69 -7.43 0.93
C ASN A 47 -11.96 -8.95 0.87
N GLY A 48 -12.02 -9.61 2.02
CA GLY A 48 -12.12 -11.08 2.13
C GLY A 48 -10.82 -11.85 1.93
N TYR A 49 -9.69 -11.19 1.64
CA TYR A 49 -8.37 -11.81 1.52
C TYR A 49 -7.39 -11.30 2.57
N VAL A 50 -6.35 -12.10 2.83
CA VAL A 50 -5.21 -11.73 3.67
C VAL A 50 -3.96 -11.72 2.80
N SER A 51 -3.26 -10.60 2.78
CA SER A 51 -1.94 -10.49 2.17
C SER A 51 -0.87 -10.63 3.26
N VAL A 52 0.23 -11.30 2.95
CA VAL A 52 1.35 -11.48 3.88
C VAL A 52 2.63 -10.94 3.26
N VAL A 53 3.33 -10.09 4.01
CA VAL A 53 4.70 -9.68 3.71
C VAL A 53 5.62 -10.44 4.64
N GLU A 54 6.53 -11.22 4.05
CA GLU A 54 7.59 -11.91 4.78
C GLU A 54 8.89 -11.12 4.66
N PHE A 55 9.42 -10.68 5.80
CA PHE A 55 10.73 -10.07 5.92
C PHE A 55 11.82 -11.13 6.06
N SER A 56 13.09 -10.73 5.96
CA SER A 56 14.21 -11.64 6.20
C SER A 56 14.11 -12.34 7.56
N LYS A 57 14.67 -13.54 7.68
CA LYS A 57 14.57 -14.36 8.90
C LYS A 57 15.13 -13.67 10.16
N ASP A 58 16.08 -12.76 9.97
CA ASP A 58 16.73 -11.99 11.03
C ASP A 58 16.06 -10.62 11.29
N GLU A 59 15.04 -10.27 10.49
CA GLU A 59 14.25 -9.05 10.68
C GLU A 59 13.07 -9.27 11.63
N ARG A 60 12.84 -8.29 12.50
CA ARG A 60 11.72 -8.25 13.44
C ARG A 60 11.02 -6.92 13.31
N ILE A 61 9.70 -6.98 13.15
CA ILE A 61 8.85 -5.80 13.06
C ILE A 61 8.84 -5.11 14.43
N ILE A 62 9.16 -3.83 14.45
CA ILE A 62 9.14 -2.97 15.64
C ILE A 62 7.87 -2.14 15.65
N ASN A 63 7.50 -1.58 14.51
CA ASN A 63 6.34 -0.71 14.40
C ASN A 63 5.70 -0.80 13.01
N THR A 64 4.39 -0.54 12.96
CA THR A 64 3.64 -0.35 11.72
C THR A 64 2.81 0.92 11.82
N ALA A 65 2.75 1.69 10.74
CA ALA A 65 1.92 2.87 10.64
C ALA A 65 1.24 2.89 9.29
N THR A 66 -0.07 3.06 9.26
CA THR A 66 -0.84 3.10 8.01
C THR A 66 -1.69 4.36 7.93
N GLY A 67 -1.79 4.93 6.74
CA GLY A 67 -2.84 5.88 6.42
C GLY A 67 -4.20 5.20 6.48
N PHE A 68 -5.23 5.92 6.96
CA PHE A 68 -6.60 5.42 7.04
C PHE A 68 -6.72 4.08 7.79
N SER A 69 -6.21 4.03 9.02
CA SER A 69 -6.17 2.82 9.86
C SER A 69 -7.51 2.13 10.07
N GLN A 70 -8.64 2.83 9.95
CA GLN A 70 -9.96 2.22 10.06
C GLN A 70 -10.28 1.24 8.93
N GLY A 71 -9.64 1.39 7.77
CA GLY A 71 -9.76 0.51 6.62
C GLY A 71 -8.80 -0.68 6.62
N TRP A 72 -7.96 -0.84 7.66
CA TRP A 72 -6.91 -1.86 7.69
C TRP A 72 -6.82 -2.59 9.04
N GLU A 73 -6.63 -3.89 8.99
CA GLU A 73 -6.19 -4.71 10.11
C GLU A 73 -4.77 -5.19 9.81
N LEU A 74 -3.84 -4.79 10.69
CA LEU A 74 -2.45 -5.17 10.61
C LEU A 74 -2.12 -6.05 11.82
N THR A 75 -1.54 -7.22 11.57
CA THR A 75 -1.07 -8.11 12.64
C THR A 75 0.31 -8.62 12.27
N ASP A 76 1.26 -8.56 13.19
CA ASP A 76 2.60 -9.11 13.00
C ASP A 76 2.80 -10.41 13.79
N LYS A 77 3.66 -11.29 13.25
CA LYS A 77 4.12 -12.51 13.93
C LYS A 77 5.56 -12.82 13.50
N GLY A 78 6.52 -12.39 14.31
CA GLY A 78 7.94 -12.58 14.03
C GLY A 78 8.40 -11.70 12.85
N ASN A 79 8.74 -12.33 11.73
CA ASN A 79 9.10 -11.66 10.46
C ASN A 79 7.94 -11.61 9.46
N LEU A 80 6.72 -11.92 9.88
CA LEU A 80 5.52 -11.89 9.02
C LEU A 80 4.63 -10.72 9.40
N LEU A 81 4.19 -9.96 8.40
CA LEU A 81 3.14 -8.94 8.53
C LEU A 81 1.91 -9.37 7.73
N PHE A 82 0.80 -9.56 8.43
CA PHE A 82 -0.51 -9.85 7.87
C PHE A 82 -1.25 -8.54 7.64
N ILE A 83 -1.74 -8.34 6.42
CA ILE A 83 -2.45 -7.15 5.97
C ILE A 83 -3.84 -7.58 5.52
N LYS A 84 -4.88 -7.08 6.17
CA LYS A 84 -6.28 -7.30 5.76
C LYS A 84 -6.98 -5.96 5.58
N PRO A 85 -7.53 -5.68 4.39
CA PRO A 85 -8.41 -4.54 4.22
C PRO A 85 -9.76 -4.81 4.89
N LYS A 86 -10.33 -3.77 5.49
CA LYS A 86 -11.63 -3.79 6.15
C LYS A 86 -12.55 -2.78 5.48
N ALA A 87 -13.83 -3.13 5.30
CA ALA A 87 -14.84 -2.13 4.94
C ALA A 87 -14.97 -1.12 6.09
N TYR A 88 -15.12 0.15 5.74
CA TYR A 88 -15.28 1.24 6.70
C TYR A 88 -16.70 1.79 6.63
N THR A 89 -17.40 1.81 7.77
CA THR A 89 -18.73 2.42 7.86
C THR A 89 -18.57 3.88 8.27
N THR A 90 -19.01 4.79 7.40
CA THR A 90 -19.09 6.22 7.71
C THR A 90 -20.53 6.64 7.95
N LYS A 91 -20.71 7.62 8.84
CA LYS A 91 -22.01 8.27 9.06
C LYS A 91 -22.08 9.49 8.18
N TYR A 92 -22.97 9.46 7.20
CA TYR A 92 -23.23 10.61 6.35
C TYR A 92 -24.41 11.39 6.92
N ILE A 93 -24.16 12.65 7.28
CA ILE A 93 -25.18 13.54 7.83
C ILE A 93 -25.85 14.25 6.65
N HIS A 94 -27.14 13.99 6.44
CA HIS A 94 -27.91 14.54 5.31
C HIS A 94 -28.47 15.94 5.58
N SER A 95 -28.56 16.38 6.84
CA SER A 95 -29.19 17.65 7.23
C SER A 95 -28.45 18.32 8.39
N GLU A 96 -28.18 19.62 8.28
CA GLU A 96 -27.61 20.44 9.36
C GLU A 96 -28.63 20.77 10.47
N ASN A 97 -29.92 20.48 10.24
CA ASN A 97 -31.00 20.79 11.18
C ASN A 97 -31.32 19.56 12.07
N PRO A 98 -31.01 19.58 13.39
CA PRO A 98 -31.08 18.40 14.26
C PRO A 98 -32.49 17.85 14.52
N GLU A 99 -33.55 18.57 14.12
CA GLU A 99 -34.95 18.20 14.38
C GLU A 99 -35.57 17.32 13.29
N GLU A 100 -34.92 17.14 12.13
CA GLU A 100 -35.36 16.18 11.12
C GLU A 100 -34.86 14.77 11.48
N GLY A 101 -35.79 13.91 11.92
CA GLY A 101 -35.52 12.56 12.42
C GLY A 101 -34.84 11.56 11.47
N ASN A 102 -34.37 11.99 10.28
CA ASN A 102 -33.65 11.17 9.30
C ASN A 102 -32.28 11.77 8.92
N ALA A 103 -31.67 12.58 9.80
CA ALA A 103 -30.45 13.33 9.46
C ALA A 103 -29.17 12.48 9.33
N ILE A 104 -29.17 11.19 9.69
CA ILE A 104 -27.96 10.34 9.72
C ILE A 104 -28.21 9.02 8.98
N SER A 105 -27.50 8.81 7.87
CA SER A 105 -27.46 7.54 7.13
C SER A 105 -26.09 6.88 7.28
N GLU A 106 -26.06 5.57 7.52
CA GLU A 106 -24.81 4.80 7.53
C GLU A 106 -24.50 4.30 6.12
N ILE A 107 -23.31 4.63 5.61
CA ILE A 107 -22.82 4.15 4.32
C ILE A 107 -21.62 3.26 4.59
N ILE A 108 -21.71 2.01 4.14
CA ILE A 108 -20.57 1.08 4.13
C ILE A 108 -19.75 1.39 2.89
N VAL A 109 -18.49 1.78 3.08
CA VAL A 109 -17.54 2.05 2.00
C VAL A 109 -16.56 0.89 1.93
N ASP A 110 -16.61 0.17 0.80
CA ASP A 110 -15.67 -0.90 0.51
C ASP A 110 -14.31 -0.37 0.03
N PRO A 111 -13.22 -1.14 0.22
CA PRO A 111 -11.90 -0.79 -0.29
C PRO A 111 -11.88 -0.63 -1.82
N ASN A 112 -11.57 0.58 -2.29
CA ASN A 112 -11.47 0.90 -3.72
C ASN A 112 -10.07 1.45 -4.05
N PRO A 113 -9.28 0.81 -4.94
CA PRO A 113 -7.92 1.25 -5.26
C PRO A 113 -7.79 2.71 -5.77
N ALA A 114 -8.85 3.26 -6.37
CA ALA A 114 -8.83 4.65 -6.85
C ALA A 114 -8.86 5.67 -5.69
N GLU A 115 -9.59 5.35 -4.63
CA GLU A 115 -9.86 6.25 -3.49
C GLU A 115 -9.00 5.89 -2.26
N TRP A 116 -8.61 4.62 -2.12
CA TRP A 116 -7.87 4.07 -0.99
C TRP A 116 -6.39 3.94 -1.32
N LYS A 117 -5.78 5.07 -1.71
CA LYS A 117 -4.32 5.18 -1.90
C LYS A 117 -3.65 5.42 -0.56
N THR A 118 -3.63 4.38 0.28
CA THR A 118 -3.07 4.46 1.63
C THR A 118 -1.64 3.97 1.63
N ASN A 119 -0.77 4.66 2.35
CA ASN A 119 0.59 4.21 2.60
C ASN A 119 0.65 3.35 3.86
N LEU A 120 1.54 2.37 3.87
CA LEU A 120 1.89 1.58 5.03
C LEU A 120 3.41 1.65 5.24
N ILE A 121 3.83 2.11 6.40
CA ILE A 121 5.22 2.18 6.82
C ILE A 121 5.46 1.05 7.81
N VAL A 122 6.50 0.26 7.56
CA VAL A 122 6.94 -0.82 8.44
C VAL A 122 8.37 -0.54 8.87
N THR A 123 8.58 -0.45 10.18
CA THR A 123 9.91 -0.32 10.75
C THR A 123 10.30 -1.64 11.37
N THR A 124 11.43 -2.21 10.94
CA THR A 124 12.05 -3.40 11.51
C THR A 124 13.30 -3.01 12.30
N ASN A 125 13.89 -3.98 12.99
CA ASN A 125 15.18 -3.82 13.66
C ASN A 125 16.36 -3.53 12.71
N LEU A 126 16.22 -3.80 11.41
CA LEU A 126 17.27 -3.57 10.42
C LEU A 126 16.93 -2.43 9.46
N ASN A 127 15.67 -2.31 9.04
CA ASN A 127 15.26 -1.50 7.91
C ASN A 127 13.97 -0.72 8.19
N CYS A 128 13.73 0.34 7.41
CA CYS A 128 12.45 1.01 7.33
C CYS A 128 11.93 0.90 5.89
N MET A 129 10.69 0.45 5.73
CA MET A 129 10.13 0.07 4.44
C MET A 129 8.81 0.80 4.19
N TYR A 130 8.62 1.27 2.96
CA TYR A 130 7.44 2.01 2.52
C TYR A 130 6.63 1.15 1.55
N LEU A 131 5.35 0.93 1.89
CA LEU A 131 4.39 0.13 1.14
C LEU A 131 3.22 0.98 0.66
N ILE A 132 2.68 0.67 -0.53
CA ILE A 132 1.49 1.31 -1.15
C ILE A 132 0.52 0.31 -1.74
#